data_AF-A0A1X0UEY0-F1
#
_entry.id   AF-A0A1X0UEY0-F1
#
_cell.length_a   1.000
_cell.length_b   1.000
_cell.length_c   1.000
_cell.angle_alpha   90.00
_cell.angle_beta   90.00
_cell.angle_gamma   90.00
#
_symmetry.space_group_name_H-M   'P 1'
#
loop_
_entity.id
_entity.type
_entity.pdbx_description
1 polymer ?
#
loop_
_entity_poly.entity_id
_entity_poly.type
_entity_poly.pdbx_seq_one_letter_code
_entity_poly.pdbx_strand_id
1 'polypeptide(L)'
;MVPATCRAGHHLEPRTTSVRHTGADAARSGQTPTGFECVVCVRLECWRAQFPSGAVPAELIEPESYKRQREVHGRSRMPRFTALVHFESGWQFAEPDSTPQRRAERRQQAQDAQRDAEAERERRERDAAEQRERAEHRQQADESLSRIRGLMGLAS
;
A
#
# COMPACT_ATOMS: atom_id res chain seq x y z
N MET A 1 -13.31 0.12 -6.54
CA MET A 1 -12.20 -0.60 -5.91
C MET A 1 -11.50 0.36 -4.96
N VAL A 2 -11.07 -0.10 -3.79
CA VAL A 2 -10.30 0.69 -2.80
C VAL A 2 -8.91 0.07 -2.72
N PRO A 3 -7.83 0.85 -2.93
CA PRO A 3 -6.46 0.34 -2.87
C PRO A 3 -6.09 -0.08 -1.44
N ALA A 4 -5.03 -0.88 -1.29
CA ALA A 4 -4.60 -1.34 0.05
C ALA A 4 -4.03 -0.20 0.91
N THR A 5 -3.51 0.85 0.27
CA THR A 5 -2.96 2.04 0.93
C THR A 5 -3.45 3.32 0.24
N CYS A 6 -3.62 4.40 1.02
CA CYS A 6 -3.93 5.71 0.46
C CYS A 6 -2.66 6.41 -0.03
N ARG A 7 -2.81 7.57 -0.69
CA ARG A 7 -1.68 8.38 -1.19
C ARG A 7 -0.70 8.83 -0.09
N ALA A 8 -1.16 8.93 1.15
CA ALA A 8 -0.34 9.27 2.31
C ALA A 8 0.26 8.04 3.02
N GLY A 9 0.07 6.82 2.47
CA GLY A 9 0.61 5.58 3.03
C GLY A 9 -0.24 4.90 4.10
N HIS A 10 -1.40 5.44 4.47
CA HIS A 10 -2.28 4.80 5.46
C HIS A 10 -2.93 3.52 4.90
N HIS A 11 -2.99 2.47 5.71
CA HIS A 11 -3.67 1.23 5.36
C HIS A 11 -5.19 1.43 5.23
N LEU A 12 -5.78 0.96 4.13
CA LEU A 12 -7.19 1.11 3.82
C LEU A 12 -7.92 -0.21 3.98
N GLU A 13 -8.84 -0.21 4.94
CA GLU A 13 -9.75 -1.31 5.25
C GLU A 13 -11.14 -0.73 5.58
N PRO A 14 -12.19 -1.56 5.77
CA PRO A 14 -13.54 -1.09 6.07
C PRO A 14 -13.67 -0.14 7.27
N ARG A 15 -12.69 -0.13 8.19
CA ARG A 15 -12.65 0.73 9.38
C ARG A 15 -11.94 2.06 9.14
N THR A 16 -10.94 2.08 8.26
CA THR A 16 -10.15 3.29 7.93
C THR A 16 -10.61 3.98 6.64
N THR A 17 -11.70 3.48 6.04
CA THR A 17 -12.24 3.97 4.76
C THR A 17 -13.70 4.37 4.90
N SER A 18 -14.02 5.56 4.41
CA SER A 18 -15.40 6.01 4.20
C SER A 18 -15.71 5.94 2.71
N VAL A 19 -16.73 5.17 2.33
CA VAL A 19 -17.20 5.07 0.95
C VAL A 19 -18.19 6.20 0.69
N ARG A 20 -17.86 7.06 -0.27
CA ARG A 20 -18.81 8.02 -0.83
C ARG A 20 -19.78 7.28 -1.74
N HIS A 21 -21.07 7.58 -1.62
CA HIS A 21 -22.09 6.98 -2.46
C HIS A 21 -23.14 8.01 -2.87
N THR A 22 -23.68 7.89 -4.07
CA THR A 22 -24.86 8.66 -4.51
C THR A 22 -26.13 8.05 -3.90
N GLY A 23 -27.12 8.89 -3.59
CA GLY A 23 -28.33 8.48 -2.89
C GLY A 23 -28.36 9.06 -1.47
N ALA A 24 -29.00 10.23 -1.35
CA ALA A 24 -29.42 10.76 -0.06
C ALA A 24 -30.59 9.90 0.44
N ASP A 25 -30.51 9.54 1.71
CA ASP A 25 -31.52 8.84 2.48
C ASP A 25 -31.74 7.33 2.27
N ALA A 26 -31.74 6.69 3.44
CA ALA A 26 -31.73 5.26 3.68
C ALA A 26 -33.02 4.52 3.26
N ALA A 27 -33.91 5.10 2.46
CA ALA A 27 -35.22 4.52 2.25
C ALA A 27 -35.30 3.61 1.02
N ARG A 28 -34.93 4.04 -0.19
CA ARG A 28 -35.25 3.28 -1.41
C ARG A 28 -34.22 3.55 -2.50
N SER A 29 -33.62 2.47 -3.01
CA SER A 29 -32.81 2.36 -4.23
C SER A 29 -31.55 3.23 -4.35
N GLY A 30 -30.39 2.55 -4.44
CA GLY A 30 -29.29 3.03 -5.27
C GLY A 30 -28.14 3.74 -4.58
N GLN A 31 -27.66 3.24 -3.43
CA GLN A 31 -26.33 3.63 -2.93
C GLN A 31 -25.24 3.07 -3.86
N THR A 32 -24.94 3.82 -4.91
CA THR A 32 -23.86 3.50 -5.85
C THR A 32 -22.58 4.14 -5.32
N PRO A 33 -21.51 3.37 -5.04
CA PRO A 33 -20.22 3.93 -4.66
C PRO A 33 -19.72 4.90 -5.74
N THR A 34 -19.40 6.14 -5.35
CA THR A 34 -18.81 7.15 -6.25
C THR A 34 -17.35 7.45 -5.94
N GLY A 35 -16.88 7.03 -4.76
CA GLY A 35 -15.50 7.21 -4.37
C GLY A 35 -15.27 6.73 -2.95
N PHE A 36 -14.08 7.04 -2.43
CA PHE A 36 -13.75 6.76 -1.04
C PHE A 36 -12.86 7.85 -0.47
N GLU A 37 -12.82 7.92 0.85
CA GLU A 37 -11.95 8.78 1.63
C GLU A 37 -11.19 7.94 2.65
N CYS A 38 -9.94 8.30 2.88
CA CYS A 38 -9.17 7.78 4.00
C CYS A 38 -9.60 8.54 5.26
N VAL A 39 -10.22 7.83 6.22
CA VAL A 39 -10.71 8.41 7.48
C VAL A 39 -9.57 9.08 8.26
N VAL A 40 -8.38 8.48 8.23
CA VAL A 40 -7.18 9.02 8.86
C VAL A 40 -6.82 10.38 8.24
N CYS A 41 -6.73 10.46 6.91
CA CYS A 41 -6.40 11.71 6.21
C CYS A 41 -7.42 12.82 6.54
N VAL A 42 -8.72 12.51 6.45
CA VAL A 42 -9.78 13.48 6.74
C VAL A 42 -9.68 13.98 8.18
N ARG A 43 -9.46 13.09 9.16
CA ARG A 43 -9.29 13.49 10.56
C ARG A 43 -8.05 14.35 10.79
N LEU A 44 -6.93 14.02 10.15
CA LEU A 44 -5.70 14.81 10.23
C LEU A 44 -5.90 16.21 9.63
N GLU A 45 -6.58 16.32 8.50
CA GLU A 45 -6.92 17.59 7.87
C GLU A 45 -7.82 18.44 8.77
N CYS A 46 -8.89 17.84 9.33
CA CYS A 46 -9.77 18.53 10.29
C CYS A 46 -9.02 18.98 11.55
N TRP A 47 -8.16 18.12 12.12
CA TRP A 47 -7.37 18.47 13.30
C TRP A 47 -6.43 19.64 13.01
N ARG A 48 -5.68 19.58 11.92
CA ARG A 48 -4.74 20.65 11.53
C ARG A 48 -5.45 21.96 11.20
N ALA A 49 -6.66 21.89 10.64
CA ALA A 49 -7.48 23.07 10.41
C ALA A 49 -7.93 23.72 11.74
N GLN A 50 -8.29 22.92 12.73
CA GLN A 50 -8.73 23.40 14.04
C GLN A 50 -7.56 23.82 14.96
N PHE A 51 -6.43 23.11 14.90
CA PHE A 51 -5.27 23.27 15.77
C PHE A 51 -3.96 23.31 14.93
N PRO A 52 -3.69 24.42 14.20
CA PRO A 52 -2.57 24.47 13.25
C PRO A 52 -1.18 24.25 13.86
N SER A 53 -0.99 24.62 15.13
CA SER A 53 0.25 24.46 15.89
C SER A 53 0.21 23.27 16.87
N GLY A 54 -0.91 22.54 16.92
CA GLY A 54 -1.09 21.42 17.85
C GLY A 54 -0.43 20.14 17.34
N ALA A 55 0.28 19.44 18.23
CA ALA A 55 0.68 18.07 17.96
C ALA A 55 -0.56 17.21 17.70
N VAL A 56 -0.47 16.28 16.74
CA VAL A 56 -1.57 15.38 16.42
C VAL A 56 -1.65 14.28 17.49
N PRO A 57 -2.78 14.12 18.19
CA PRO A 57 -3.01 13.00 19.10
C PRO A 57 -2.89 11.65 18.38
N ALA A 58 -2.25 10.67 19.01
CA ALA A 58 -2.05 9.35 18.42
C ALA A 58 -3.39 8.65 18.13
N GLU A 59 -4.39 8.88 18.99
CA GLU A 59 -5.73 8.30 18.91
C GLU A 59 -6.49 8.74 17.64
N LEU A 60 -6.09 9.87 17.04
CA LEU A 60 -6.66 10.31 15.76
C LEU A 60 -6.14 9.53 14.57
N ILE A 61 -5.04 8.80 14.71
CA ILE A 61 -4.38 8.02 13.66
C ILE A 61 -4.66 6.52 13.85
N GLU A 62 -4.94 6.10 15.08
CA GLU A 62 -5.21 4.70 15.43
C GLU A 62 -6.52 4.19 14.79
N PRO A 63 -6.44 3.17 13.90
CA PRO A 63 -7.60 2.54 13.29
C PRO A 63 -8.66 2.05 14.31
N GLU A 64 -8.20 1.62 15.48
CA GLU A 64 -9.00 1.18 16.62
C GLU A 64 -10.03 2.22 17.07
N SER A 65 -9.72 3.51 16.91
CA SER A 65 -10.57 4.64 17.32
C SER A 65 -11.72 4.93 16.36
N TYR A 66 -11.81 4.23 15.21
CA TYR A 66 -12.82 4.50 14.19
C TYR A 66 -13.88 3.42 14.15
N LYS A 67 -15.15 3.80 13.97
CA LYS A 67 -16.22 2.84 13.69
C LYS A 67 -16.28 2.55 12.20
N ARG A 68 -16.66 1.32 11.82
CA ARG A 68 -16.93 0.99 10.42
C ARG A 68 -18.13 1.79 9.93
N GLN A 69 -18.10 2.29 8.70
CA GLN A 69 -19.24 3.03 8.11
C GLN A 69 -20.55 2.22 8.18
N ARG A 70 -20.49 0.90 8.04
CA ARG A 70 -21.64 0.00 8.20
C ARG A 70 -22.32 0.15 9.57
N GLU A 71 -21.55 0.31 10.65
CA GLU A 71 -22.06 0.39 12.02
C GLU A 71 -22.83 1.68 12.28
N VAL A 72 -22.51 2.75 11.55
CA VAL A 72 -23.22 4.03 11.63
C VAL A 72 -24.66 3.91 11.11
N HIS A 73 -24.92 2.97 10.20
CA HIS A 73 -26.23 2.82 9.56
C HIS A 73 -27.26 2.04 10.39
N GLY A 74 -26.91 1.48 11.55
CA GLY A 74 -27.85 0.96 12.57
C GLY A 74 -28.89 -0.09 12.14
N ARG A 75 -28.85 -0.58 10.90
CA ARG A 75 -29.90 -1.44 10.33
C ARG A 75 -29.46 -2.89 10.22
N SER A 76 -30.40 -3.79 10.46
CA SER A 76 -30.27 -5.25 10.36
C SER A 76 -29.78 -5.73 8.98
N ARG A 77 -29.86 -4.90 7.93
CA ARG A 77 -29.46 -5.23 6.56
C ARG A 77 -28.23 -4.42 6.13
N MET A 78 -27.22 -5.13 5.60
CA MET A 78 -26.03 -4.55 4.99
C MET A 78 -26.42 -3.46 3.94
N PRO A 79 -25.86 -2.25 4.00
CA PRO A 79 -26.05 -1.24 2.95
C PRO A 79 -25.58 -1.79 1.59
N ARG A 80 -26.34 -1.56 0.51
CA ARG A 80 -26.04 -2.19 -0.79
C ARG A 80 -24.65 -1.86 -1.33
N PHE A 81 -24.14 -0.66 -1.05
CA PHE A 81 -22.81 -0.26 -1.50
C PHE A 81 -21.70 -1.19 -0.99
N THR A 82 -21.88 -1.78 0.19
CA THR A 82 -20.86 -2.64 0.83
C THR A 82 -20.55 -3.90 0.03
N ALA A 83 -21.51 -4.39 -0.77
CA ALA A 83 -21.31 -5.52 -1.67
C ALA A 83 -20.67 -5.11 -3.01
N LEU A 84 -20.65 -3.83 -3.33
CA LEU A 84 -20.11 -3.28 -4.58
C LEU A 84 -18.68 -2.73 -4.41
N VAL A 85 -18.21 -2.61 -3.16
CA VAL A 85 -16.87 -2.13 -2.85
C VAL A 85 -15.96 -3.30 -2.56
N HIS A 86 -14.86 -3.37 -3.31
CA HIS A 86 -13.78 -4.32 -3.12
C HIS A 86 -12.53 -3.61 -2.61
N PHE A 87 -12.00 -4.06 -1.48
CA PHE A 87 -10.72 -3.61 -0.93
C PHE A 87 -9.57 -4.51 -1.39
N GLU A 88 -8.51 -3.90 -1.90
CA GLU A 88 -7.25 -4.60 -2.24
C GLU A 88 -6.46 -5.06 -1.01
N SER A 89 -6.74 -4.50 0.17
CA SER A 89 -6.21 -5.05 1.43
C SER A 89 -6.72 -6.46 1.74
N GLY A 90 -7.70 -6.94 0.96
CA GLY A 90 -8.32 -8.25 1.13
C GLY A 90 -9.41 -8.26 2.21
N TRP A 91 -9.62 -7.14 2.93
CA TRP A 91 -10.62 -7.07 4.00
C TRP A 91 -11.90 -6.38 3.55
N GLN A 92 -13.03 -7.08 3.59
CA GLN A 92 -14.29 -6.59 3.04
C GLN A 92 -15.28 -6.19 4.13
N PHE A 93 -16.27 -5.37 3.79
CA PHE A 93 -17.33 -4.95 4.73
C PHE A 93 -18.16 -6.12 5.28
N ALA A 94 -18.24 -7.23 4.54
CA ALA A 94 -18.98 -8.42 4.96
C ALA A 94 -18.26 -9.20 6.07
N GLU A 95 -16.94 -9.05 6.18
CA GLU A 95 -16.15 -9.80 7.14
C GLU A 95 -16.30 -9.24 8.55
N PRO A 96 -16.17 -10.08 9.60
CA PRO A 96 -16.19 -9.62 10.97
C PRO A 96 -15.15 -8.53 11.22
N ASP A 97 -15.45 -7.66 12.19
CA ASP A 97 -14.43 -6.75 12.65
C ASP A 97 -13.25 -7.51 13.27
N SER A 98 -12.05 -7.22 12.78
CA SER A 98 -10.85 -7.92 13.21
C SER A 98 -10.55 -7.53 14.66
N THR A 99 -10.42 -8.53 15.52
CA THR A 99 -9.93 -8.32 16.88
C THR A 99 -8.57 -7.61 16.85
N PRO A 100 -8.18 -6.90 17.93
CA PRO A 100 -6.85 -6.30 18.02
C PRO A 100 -5.72 -7.30 17.72
N GLN A 101 -5.85 -8.57 18.12
CA GLN A 101 -4.87 -9.61 17.82
C GLN A 101 -4.74 -9.88 16.31
N ARG A 102 -5.87 -10.10 15.60
CA ARG A 102 -5.83 -10.34 14.14
C ARG A 102 -5.28 -9.15 13.36
N ARG A 103 -5.41 -7.92 13.89
CA ARG A 103 -4.80 -6.72 13.30
C ARG A 103 -3.30 -6.66 13.56
N ALA A 104 -2.85 -7.00 14.76
CA ALA A 104 -1.42 -7.08 15.08
C ALA A 104 -0.73 -8.15 14.21
N GLU A 105 -1.31 -9.35 14.10
CA GLU A 105 -0.81 -10.43 13.25
C GLU A 105 -0.68 -9.99 11.79
N ARG A 106 -1.64 -9.22 11.27
CA ARG A 106 -1.56 -8.73 9.89
C ARG A 106 -0.66 -7.54 9.67
N ARG A 107 -0.52 -6.65 10.65
CA ARG A 107 0.55 -5.63 10.64
C ARG A 107 1.91 -6.32 10.55
N GLN A 108 2.10 -7.39 11.32
CA GLN A 108 3.30 -8.21 11.26
C GLN A 108 3.48 -8.84 9.87
N GLN A 109 2.47 -9.54 9.33
CA GLN A 109 2.54 -10.15 7.99
C GLN A 109 2.85 -9.13 6.88
N ALA A 110 2.26 -7.93 6.93
CA ALA A 110 2.52 -6.88 5.96
C ALA A 110 3.95 -6.34 6.07
N GLN A 111 4.47 -6.18 7.28
CA GLN A 111 5.88 -5.80 7.51
C GLN A 111 6.82 -6.91 7.03
N ASP A 112 6.51 -8.17 7.30
CA ASP A 112 7.30 -9.32 6.86
C ASP A 112 7.37 -9.37 5.33
N ALA A 113 6.22 -9.23 4.65
CA ALA A 113 6.15 -9.19 3.19
C ALA A 113 6.93 -7.99 2.60
N GLN A 114 6.95 -6.84 3.26
CA GLN A 114 7.76 -5.70 2.84
C GLN A 114 9.26 -6.00 2.95
N ARG A 115 9.70 -6.61 4.06
CA ARG A 115 11.10 -7.02 4.24
C ARG A 115 11.53 -8.05 3.21
N ASP A 116 10.66 -9.01 2.90
CA ASP A 116 10.93 -10.02 1.88
C ASP A 116 11.06 -9.39 0.49
N ALA A 117 10.17 -8.45 0.15
CA ALA A 117 10.21 -7.72 -1.11
C ALA A 117 11.48 -6.84 -1.24
N GLU A 118 11.92 -6.21 -0.16
CA GLU A 118 13.15 -5.43 -0.12
C GLU A 118 14.38 -6.32 -0.27
N ALA A 119 14.44 -7.43 0.45
CA ALA A 119 15.52 -8.41 0.33
C ALA A 119 15.59 -9.00 -1.08
N GLU A 120 14.46 -9.21 -1.74
CA GLU A 120 14.43 -9.67 -3.14
C GLU A 120 14.95 -8.61 -4.11
N ARG A 121 14.62 -7.33 -3.91
CA ARG A 121 15.19 -6.22 -4.70
C ARG A 121 16.71 -6.16 -4.53
N GLU A 122 17.20 -6.23 -3.31
CA GLU A 122 18.63 -6.17 -3.02
C GLU A 122 19.39 -7.35 -3.65
N ARG A 123 18.82 -8.56 -3.65
CA ARG A 123 19.39 -9.72 -4.35
C ARG A 123 19.49 -9.47 -5.86
N ARG A 124 18.40 -8.98 -6.47
CA ARG A 124 18.38 -8.67 -7.91
C ARG A 124 19.40 -7.59 -8.29
N GLU A 125 19.59 -6.59 -7.44
CA GLU A 125 20.58 -5.53 -7.65
C GLU A 125 22.02 -6.07 -7.57
N ARG A 126 22.30 -6.94 -6.59
CA ARG A 126 23.58 -7.63 -6.46
C ARG A 126 23.89 -8.50 -7.67
N ASP A 127 22.93 -9.34 -8.08
CA ASP A 127 23.08 -10.20 -9.26
C ASP A 127 23.32 -9.36 -10.53
N ALA A 128 22.61 -8.24 -10.68
CA ALA A 128 22.81 -7.33 -11.80
C ALA A 128 24.18 -6.63 -11.77
N ALA A 129 24.69 -6.28 -10.59
CA ALA A 129 26.03 -5.70 -10.43
C ALA A 129 27.13 -6.71 -10.77
N GLU A 130 27.02 -7.94 -10.29
CA GLU A 130 27.98 -9.01 -10.59
C GLU A 130 27.99 -9.35 -12.09
N GLN A 131 26.82 -9.35 -12.75
CA GLN A 131 26.75 -9.53 -14.19
C GLN A 131 27.44 -8.41 -14.97
N ARG A 132 27.32 -7.16 -14.52
CA ARG A 132 28.03 -6.01 -15.12
C ARG A 132 29.54 -6.15 -14.96
N GLU A 133 30.03 -6.45 -13.76
CA GLU A 133 31.45 -6.64 -13.50
C GLU A 133 32.03 -7.79 -14.36
N ARG A 134 31.32 -8.92 -14.46
CA ARG A 134 31.72 -10.03 -15.34
C ARG A 134 31.71 -9.68 -16.83
N ALA A 135 30.86 -8.74 -17.25
CA ALA A 135 30.83 -8.27 -18.63
C ALA A 135 32.02 -7.33 -18.90
N GLU A 136 32.32 -6.41 -17.98
CA GLU A 136 33.46 -5.50 -18.06
C GLU A 136 34.79 -6.25 -18.07
N HIS A 137 34.97 -7.24 -17.17
CA HIS A 137 36.18 -8.04 -17.14
C HIS A 137 36.38 -8.84 -18.45
N ARG A 138 35.29 -9.33 -19.06
CA ARG A 138 35.34 -9.98 -20.38
C ARG A 138 35.78 -9.00 -21.47
N GLN A 139 35.21 -7.80 -21.49
CA GLN A 139 35.60 -6.75 -22.45
C GLN A 139 37.07 -6.37 -22.29
N GLN A 140 37.55 -6.17 -21.06
CA GLN A 140 38.96 -5.84 -20.79
C GLN A 140 39.92 -6.96 -21.21
N ALA A 141 39.52 -8.22 -21.02
CA ALA A 141 40.31 -9.36 -21.48
C ALA A 141 40.38 -9.42 -23.01
N ASP A 142 39.25 -9.23 -23.70
CA ASP A 142 39.18 -9.20 -25.16
C ASP A 142 39.99 -8.04 -25.76
N GLU A 143 39.91 -6.84 -25.17
CA GLU A 143 40.73 -5.68 -25.55
C GLU A 143 42.22 -5.96 -25.38
N SER A 144 42.60 -6.59 -24.25
CA SER A 144 44.00 -6.93 -23.96
C SER A 144 44.56 -7.94 -24.97
N LEU A 145 43.77 -8.98 -25.28
CA LEU A 145 44.13 -9.97 -26.31
C LEU A 145 44.24 -9.33 -27.69
N SER A 146 43.34 -8.41 -28.03
CA SER A 146 43.38 -7.66 -29.29
C SER A 146 44.66 -6.81 -29.40
N ARG A 147 45.04 -6.08 -28.33
CA ARG A 147 46.29 -5.29 -28.29
C ARG A 147 47.53 -6.16 -28.46
N ILE A 148 47.59 -7.32 -27.78
CA ILE A 148 48.71 -8.26 -27.91
C ILE A 148 48.82 -8.77 -29.35
N ARG A 149 47.69 -9.14 -29.98
CA ARG A 149 47.67 -9.61 -31.36
C ARG A 149 48.09 -8.52 -32.34
N GLY A 150 47.68 -7.26 -32.11
CA GLY A 150 48.13 -6.10 -32.89
C GLY A 150 49.63 -5.84 -32.80
N LEU A 151 50.23 -6.01 -31.61
CA LEU A 151 51.68 -5.86 -31.42
C LEU A 151 52.49 -6.98 -32.11
N MET A 152 51.99 -8.23 -32.09
CA MET A 152 52.65 -9.33 -32.79
C MET A 152 52.51 -9.24 -34.32
N GLY A 153 51.39 -8.72 -34.83
CA GLY A 153 51.18 -8.52 -36.27
C GLY A 153 52.02 -7.40 -36.90
N LEU A 154 52.53 -6.46 -36.09
CA LEU A 154 53.44 -5.39 -36.53
C LEU A 154 54.93 -5.80 -36.52
N ALA A 155 55.25 -7.00 -36.03
CA ALA A 155 56.61 -7.53 -35.95
C ALA A 155 56.96 -8.48 -37.12
N SER A 156 56.14 -8.52 -38.18
CA SER A 156 56.36 -9.31 -39.41
C SER A 156 56.69 -8.43 -40.61
#